data_AF-A0A940CN59-F1
#
_entry.id   AF-A0A940CN59-F1
#
_cell.length_a   1.000
_cell.length_b   1.000
_cell.length_c   1.000
_cell.angle_alpha   90.00
_cell.angle_beta   90.00
_cell.angle_gamma   90.00
#
_symmetry.space_group_name_H-M   'P 1'
#
loop_
_entity.id
_entity.type
_entity.pdbx_description
1 polymer ?
#
loop_
_entity_poly.entity_id
_entity_poly.type
_entity_poly.pdbx_seq_one_letter_code
_entity_poly.pdbx_strand_id
1 'polypeptide(L)' 'MPLTLYDKIWNEHLVHQQEDGTTLLYVDRHLIHEVTSPQAFEGLRVANRKVRKPNLTL' A
#
# COMPACT_ATOMS: atom_id res chain seq x y z
N MET A 1 -2.28 17.87 -21.70
CA MET A 1 -2.41 16.60 -22.45
C MET A 1 -3.43 15.72 -21.75
N PRO A 2 -4.20 14.88 -22.46
CA PRO A 2 -5.12 13.95 -21.80
C PRO A 2 -4.34 12.93 -20.97
N LEU A 3 -4.86 12.61 -19.77
CA LEU A 3 -4.29 11.60 -18.89
C LEU A 3 -4.67 10.19 -19.35
N THR A 4 -3.71 9.26 -19.29
CA THR A 4 -4.00 7.84 -19.49
C THR A 4 -4.83 7.29 -18.33
N LEU A 5 -5.40 6.09 -18.48
CA LEU A 5 -6.08 5.42 -17.37
C LEU A 5 -5.11 5.14 -16.20
N TYR A 6 -3.87 4.79 -16.51
CA TYR A 6 -2.83 4.57 -15.51
C TYR A 6 -2.57 5.85 -14.69
N ASP A 7 -2.41 7.00 -15.36
CA ASP A 7 -2.17 8.27 -14.67
C ASP A 7 -3.33 8.66 -13.77
N LYS A 8 -4.57 8.41 -14.22
CA LYS A 8 -5.77 8.69 -13.43
C LYS A 8 -5.78 7.87 -12.14
N ILE A 9 -5.58 6.56 -12.25
CA ILE A 9 -5.54 5.67 -11.08
C ILE A 9 -4.38 6.05 -10.17
N TRP A 10 -3.18 6.26 -10.72
CA TRP A 10 -2.02 6.65 -9.92
C TRP A 10 -2.25 7.94 -9.13
N ASN A 11 -2.74 8.99 -9.81
CA ASN A 11 -2.99 10.29 -9.19
C ASN A 11 -4.10 10.24 -8.13
N GLU A 12 -5.09 9.37 -8.28
CA GLU A 12 -6.15 9.17 -7.28
C GLU A 12 -5.62 8.54 -5.98
N HIS A 13 -4.53 7.77 -6.04
CA HIS A 13 -3.93 7.08 -4.90
C HIS A 13 -2.64 7.73 -4.38
N LEU A 14 -2.21 8.82 -5.01
CA LEU A 14 -1.06 9.62 -4.60
C LEU A 14 -1.37 10.36 -3.29
N VAL A 15 -0.67 10.01 -2.21
CA VAL A 15 -0.81 10.70 -0.92
C VAL A 15 0.16 11.88 -0.85
N HIS A 16 1.40 11.67 -1.28
CA HIS A 16 2.44 12.70 -1.26
C HIS A 16 3.57 12.34 -2.22
N GLN A 17 4.24 13.35 -2.77
CA GLN A 17 5.48 13.20 -3.51
C GLN A 17 6.57 14.02 -2.82
N GLN A 18 7.69 13.35 -2.50
CA GLN A 18 8.87 13.96 -1.91
C GLN A 18 9.67 14.74 -2.96
N GLU A 19 10.54 15.63 -2.51
CA GLU A 19 11.37 16.48 -3.38
C GLU A 19 12.33 15.68 -4.28
N ASP A 20 12.74 14.50 -3.84
CA ASP A 20 13.59 13.58 -4.61
C ASP A 20 12.82 12.77 -5.67
N GLY A 21 11.50 12.99 -5.78
CA GLY A 21 10.60 12.28 -6.68
C GLY A 21 9.98 11.01 -6.10
N THR A 22 10.39 10.58 -4.89
CA THR A 22 9.82 9.40 -4.23
C THR A 22 8.35 9.62 -3.89
N THR A 23 7.52 8.64 -4.22
CA THR A 23 6.07 8.75 -4.07
C THR A 23 5.55 7.90 -2.91
N LEU A 24 4.73 8.50 -2.05
CA LEU A 24 3.90 7.80 -1.09
C LEU A 24 2.53 7.52 -1.72
N LEU A 25 2.25 6.24 -1.96
CA LEU A 25 0.96 5.76 -2.46
C LEU A 25 0.13 5.12 -1.36
N TYR A 26 -1.18 5.28 -1.47
CA TYR A 26 -2.13 4.50 -0.70
C TYR A 26 -2.40 3.15 -1.39
N VAL A 27 -2.45 2.08 -0.61
CA VAL A 27 -2.78 0.73 -1.08
C VAL A 27 -4.11 0.30 -0.46
N ASP A 28 -5.12 0.11 -1.30
CA ASP A 28 -6.49 -0.16 -0.85
C ASP A 28 -6.73 -1.61 -0.43
N ARG A 29 -6.02 -2.55 -1.07
CA ARG A 29 -6.22 -3.98 -0.87
C ARG A 29 -4.89 -4.71 -0.79
N HIS A 30 -4.79 -5.59 0.19
CA HIS A 30 -3.67 -6.50 0.35
C HIS A 30 -4.14 -7.91 -0.01
N LEU A 31 -3.39 -8.58 -0.88
CA LEU A 31 -3.61 -9.98 -1.22
C LEU A 31 -2.43 -10.78 -0.64
N ILE A 32 -2.77 -11.79 0.14
CA ILE A 32 -1.88 -12.52 1.03
C ILE A 32 -1.79 -13.96 0.56
N HIS A 33 -0.60 -14.54 0.70
CA HIS A 33 -0.35 -15.94 0.42
C HIS A 33 0.51 -16.57 1.52
N GLU A 34 0.40 -17.88 1.68
CA GLU A 34 0.93 -18.63 2.82
C GLU A 34 2.46 -18.56 3.00
N VAL A 35 3.21 -18.10 2.00
CA VAL A 35 4.68 -18.16 2.01
C VAL A 35 5.34 -16.93 2.65
N THR A 36 4.82 -15.72 2.38
CA THR A 36 5.46 -14.45 2.82
C THR A 36 4.68 -13.72 3.90
N SER A 37 3.42 -14.11 4.10
CA SER A 37 2.51 -13.41 5.00
C SER A 37 2.82 -13.59 6.48
N PRO A 38 3.21 -14.78 6.97
CA PRO A 38 3.61 -14.94 8.37
C PRO A 38 4.71 -13.95 8.78
N GLN A 39 5.71 -13.73 7.92
CA GLN A 39 6.82 -12.81 8.16
C GLN A 39 6.36 -11.35 8.18
N ALA A 40 5.46 -10.95 7.27
CA ALA A 40 4.90 -9.60 7.26
C ALA A 40 4.08 -9.28 8.52
N PHE A 41 3.23 -10.21 8.98
CA PHE A 41 2.45 -10.03 10.21
C PHE A 41 3.31 -10.04 11.47
N GLU A 42 4.35 -10.87 11.49
CA GLU A 42 5.33 -10.87 12.57
C GLU A 42 6.06 -9.53 12.67
N GLY A 43 6.44 -8.94 11.53
CA GLY A 43 7.00 -7.58 11.48
C GLY A 43 6.07 -6.51 12.08
N LEU A 44 4.77 -6.59 11.79
CA LEU A 44 3.77 -5.71 12.41
C LEU A 44 3.73 -5.89 13.94
N ARG A 45 3.74 -7.15 14.41
CA ARG A 45 3.71 -7.48 15.84
C ARG A 45 4.93 -6.93 16.59
N VAL A 46 6.13 -7.13 16.04
CA VAL A 46 7.38 -6.62 16.61
C VAL A 46 7.38 -5.08 16.67
N ALA A 47 6.84 -4.43 15.64
CA ALA A 47 6.67 -2.97 15.61
C ALA A 47 5.50 -2.45 16.46
N ASN A 48 4.79 -3.33 17.18
CA ASN A 48 3.56 -3.04 17.95
C ASN A 48 2.48 -2.34 17.09
N ARG A 49 2.33 -2.76 15.84
CA ARG A 49 1.36 -2.25 14.87
C ARG A 49 0.28 -3.29 14.59
N LYS A 50 -0.93 -2.80 14.30
CA LYS A 50 -2.04 -3.62 13.83
C LYS A 50 -2.24 -3.41 12.33
N VAL A 51 -2.83 -4.41 11.67
CA VAL A 51 -3.33 -4.26 10.30
C VAL A 51 -4.34 -3.10 10.27
N ARG A 52 -4.08 -2.10 9.43
CA ARG A 52 -4.90 -0.87 9.40
C ARG A 52 -6.32 -1.11 8.86
N LYS A 53 -6.47 -2.01 7.89
CA LYS A 53 -7.74 -2.35 7.24
C LYS A 53 -7.93 -3.87 7.11
N PRO A 54 -8.22 -4.59 8.21
CA PRO A 54 -8.34 -6.05 8.20
C PRO A 54 -9.32 -6.59 7.15
N ASN A 55 -10.46 -5.89 6.94
CA ASN A 55 -11.48 -6.29 5.97
C ASN A 55 -11.06 -6.15 4.49
N LEU A 56 -9.93 -5.49 4.22
CA LEU A 56 -9.36 -5.31 2.87
C LEU A 56 -8.02 -6.04 2.72
N THR A 57 -7.71 -6.94 3.65
CA THR A 57 -6.48 -7.72 3.70
C THR A 57 -6.88 -9.19 3.65
N LEU A 58 -6.80 -9.79 2.46
CA LEU A 58 -7.29 -11.14 2.15
C LEU A 58 -6.14 -12.10 1.92
#